data_AF-A0A7C6NW75-F1
#
_entry.id   AF-A0A7C6NW75-F1
#
_cell.length_a   1.000
_cell.length_b   1.000
_cell.length_c   1.000
_cell.angle_alpha   90.00
_cell.angle_beta   90.00
_cell.angle_gamma   90.00
#
_symmetry.space_group_name_H-M   'P 1'
#
loop_
_entity.id
_entity.type
_entity.pdbx_description
1 polymer ?
#
loop_
_entity_poly.entity_id
_entity_poly.type
_entity_poly.pdbx_seq_one_letter_code
_entity_poly.pdbx_strand_id
1 'polypeptide(L)' 'MLLGFTLKETAKQLGVKYPTANPHMSAVYRKLNVNTRAELIINYRDLHA' A
#
# COMPACT_ATOMS: atom_id res chain seq x y z
N MET A 1 2.45 0.96 -0.20
CA MET A 1 3.00 2.14 -0.92
C MET A 1 2.90 3.46 -0.16
N LEU A 2 2.59 3.45 1.13
CA LEU A 2 2.42 4.66 1.94
C LEU A 2 3.74 5.42 2.20
N LEU A 3 4.87 4.71 2.13
CA LEU A 3 6.21 5.21 2.45
C LEU A 3 7.11 5.44 1.21
N GLY A 4 6.53 5.52 0.01
CA GLY A 4 7.32 5.65 -1.23
C GLY A 4 7.91 4.34 -1.78
N PHE A 5 7.81 3.22 -1.05
CA PHE A 5 8.25 1.91 -1.53
C PHE A 5 7.52 1.47 -2.79
N THR A 6 8.26 0.96 -3.77
CA THR A 6 7.71 0.26 -4.93
C THR A 6 6.97 -1.01 -4.53
N LEU A 7 6.18 -1.56 -5.44
CA LEU A 7 5.41 -2.78 -5.17
C LEU A 7 6.35 -3.98 -4.96
N LYS A 8 7.52 -3.98 -5.61
CA LYS A 8 8.60 -4.95 -5.39
C LYS A 8 9.17 -4.85 -3.97
N GLU A 9 9.47 -3.65 -3.51
CA GLU A 9 9.99 -3.45 -2.15
C GLU A 9 8.97 -3.80 -1.09
N THR A 10 7.70 -3.44 -1.32
CA THR A 10 6.59 -3.82 -0.44
C THR A 10 6.42 -5.34 -0.39
N ALA A 11 6.50 -6.02 -1.55
CA ALA A 11 6.45 -7.48 -1.62
C ALA A 11 7.62 -8.13 -0.84
N LYS A 12 8.84 -7.58 -1.00
CA LYS A 12 10.03 -8.02 -0.27
C LYS A 12 9.89 -7.82 1.24
N GLN A 13 9.40 -6.66 1.69
CA GLN A 13 9.17 -6.38 3.12
C GLN A 13 8.10 -7.28 3.73
N LEU A 14 7.04 -7.58 2.98
CA LEU A 14 5.97 -8.48 3.42
C LEU A 14 6.35 -9.96 3.27
N GLY A 15 7.50 -10.29 2.68
CA GLY A 15 7.90 -11.68 2.40
C GLY A 15 6.99 -12.40 1.39
N VAL A 16 6.21 -11.67 0.60
CA VAL A 16 5.27 -12.23 -0.38
C VAL A 16 5.82 -12.11 -1.81
N LYS A 17 5.37 -13.00 -2.71
CA LYS A 17 5.70 -12.87 -4.13
C LYS A 17 5.07 -11.60 -4.71
N TYR A 18 5.79 -10.95 -5.62
CA TYR A 18 5.34 -9.73 -6.31
C TYR A 18 3.89 -9.79 -6.85
N PRO A 19 3.47 -10.84 -7.59
CA PRO A 19 2.10 -10.92 -8.07
C PRO A 19 1.06 -11.03 -6.95
N THR A 20 1.46 -11.48 -5.75
CA THR A 20 0.60 -11.58 -4.57
C THR A 20 0.49 -10.24 -3.84
N ALA A 21 1.49 -9.37 -3.94
CA ALA A 21 1.45 -8.04 -3.35
C ALA A 21 0.35 -7.15 -3.95
N ASN A 22 0.07 -7.29 -5.26
CA ASN A 22 -0.96 -6.47 -5.94
C ASN A 22 -2.38 -6.68 -5.37
N PRO A 23 -2.88 -7.93 -5.25
CA PRO A 23 -4.16 -8.21 -4.60
C PRO A 23 -4.22 -7.74 -3.15
N HIS A 24 -3.14 -7.92 -2.39
CA HIS A 24 -3.07 -7.41 -1.01
C HIS A 24 -3.19 -5.89 -0.98
N MET A 25 -2.57 -5.18 -1.90
CA MET A 25 -2.69 -3.72 -2.02
C MET A 25 -4.13 -3.29 -2.34
N SER A 26 -4.80 -3.93 -3.30
CA SER A 26 -6.21 -3.65 -3.60
C SER A 26 -7.13 -3.95 -2.41
N ALA A 27 -6.85 -5.02 -1.67
CA ALA A 27 -7.60 -5.36 -0.46
C ALA A 27 -7.38 -4.31 0.65
N VAL A 28 -6.17 -3.78 0.80
CA VAL A 28 -5.86 -2.70 1.74
C VAL A 28 -6.61 -1.42 1.34
N TYR A 29 -6.56 -1.02 0.06
CA TYR A 29 -7.29 0.15 -0.43
C TYR A 29 -8.79 0.04 -0.16
N ARG A 30 -9.38 -1.14 -0.43
CA ARG A 30 -10.79 -1.40 -0.12
C ARG A 30 -11.10 -1.35 1.37
N LYS A 31 -10.23 -1.89 2.24
CA LYS A 31 -10.41 -1.85 3.70
C LYS A 31 -10.31 -0.43 4.25
N LEU A 32 -9.47 0.41 3.64
CA LEU A 32 -9.30 1.81 4.03
C LEU A 32 -10.30 2.74 3.33
N ASN A 33 -11.21 2.18 2.52
CA ASN A 33 -12.17 2.92 1.68
C ASN A 33 -11.51 3.99 0.80
N VAL A 34 -10.34 3.67 0.27
CA VAL A 34 -9.55 4.55 -0.58
C VAL A 34 -9.57 4.02 -2.01
N ASN A 35 -9.73 4.92 -2.98
CA ASN A 35 -9.82 4.58 -4.40
C ASN A 35 -8.50 4.78 -5.15
N THR A 36 -7.64 5.68 -4.65
CA THR A 36 -6.38 6.01 -5.33
C THR A 36 -5.17 5.99 -4.40
N ARG A 37 -3.98 5.74 -4.97
CA ARG A 37 -2.71 5.84 -4.23
C ARG A 37 -2.51 7.24 -3.64
N ALA A 38 -2.95 8.30 -4.35
CA ALA A 38 -2.82 9.68 -3.88
C ALA A 38 -3.69 9.93 -2.64
N GLU A 39 -4.95 9.51 -2.69
CA GLU A 39 -5.88 9.61 -1.57
C GLU A 39 -5.37 8.83 -0.34
N LEU A 40 -4.77 7.65 -0.53
CA LEU A 40 -4.13 6.91 0.56
C LEU A 40 -3.02 7.72 1.22
N ILE A 41 -2.15 8.33 0.40
CA ILE A 41 -1.01 9.10 0.90
C ILE A 41 -1.50 10.32 1.66
N ILE A 42 -2.52 11.03 1.15
CA ILE A 42 -3.09 12.20 1.82
C ILE A 42 -3.75 11.80 3.14
N ASN A 43 -4.62 10.78 3.14
CA ASN A 43 -5.39 10.38 4.32
C ASN A 43 -4.54 9.77 5.44
N TYR A 44 -3.40 9.15 5.10
CA TYR A 44 -2.57 8.40 6.04
C TYR A 44 -1.17 9.00 6.21
N ARG A 45 -0.92 10.23 5.72
CA ARG A 45 0.38 10.92 5.85
C ARG A 45 0.79 11.12 7.30
N ASP A 46 -0.18 11.44 8.16
CA ASP A 46 0.04 11.87 9.54
C ASP A 46 0.11 10.72 10.54
N LEU A 47 -0.14 9.47 10.11
CA LEU A 47 -0.02 8.28 10.97
C LEU A 47 1.44 7.90 11.29
N HIS A 48 2.41 8.64 10.75
CA HIS A 48 3.84 8.47 11.01
C HIS A 48 4.47 9.67 11.74
N ALA A 49 3.66 10.57 12.32
CA ALA A 49 4.11 11.68 13.17
C ALA A 49 4.41 11.23 14.61
#